data_AF-A0A418WFM2-F1
#
_entry.id   AF-A0A418WFM2-F1
#
_cell.length_a   1.000
_cell.length_b   1.000
_cell.length_c   1.000
_cell.angle_alpha   90.00
_cell.angle_beta   90.00
_cell.angle_gamma   90.00
#
_symmetry.space_group_name_H-M   'P 1'
#
loop_
_entity.id
_entity.type
_entity.pdbx_description
1 polymer ?
#
loop_
_entity_poly.entity_id
_entity_poly.type
_entity_poly.pdbx_seq_one_letter_code
_entity_poly.pdbx_strand_id
1 'polypeptide(L)'
;MARFEQSGLFDQMARAGKLTAPLMTRLARRIAAFHASATVDHGGGGAARMATVLDLNRRSLQLAGVFSAAERERLATALQAALDAHAALLDARAGAGLVRRCHGDLHLRNICLIDDEPTLFDCLEFDEALATVDVLYDLAFLLMDLWHRGLGDLANIVFNRYLDQVDDQEGLALLPFFMAVRAAIRAQVAAGQVAENDDEATGLAAEARAYFALALDLLEPRPARLVAVGGLSGSGKSTVAAAIAPGIGPAPGARILSSDRIRKHLFGVSPETRLPAEAYRPEVSVTVYGAIGEAAAAVLHQGHGAVADAVFEHLAERTSIARVAADAAVAFDGLWLDAQPEVLVQRVSTRRGDPSDATPEVIMEQLRRSPAAIDWPRVKTDADREAVCATVRRVICQPGPATPG
;
A
#
# COMPACT_ATOMS: atom_id res chain seq x y z
N MET A 1 -18.30 0.71 28.98
CA MET A 1 -17.30 1.25 28.03
C MET A 1 -16.08 1.69 28.82
N ALA A 2 -14.96 0.98 28.73
CA ALA A 2 -13.71 1.47 29.30
C ALA A 2 -13.30 2.73 28.52
N ARG A 3 -13.12 3.87 29.19
CA ARG A 3 -12.61 5.08 28.55
C ARG A 3 -11.11 4.90 28.31
N PHE A 4 -10.70 4.73 27.06
CA PHE A 4 -9.28 4.75 26.69
C PHE A 4 -8.77 6.20 26.65
N GLU A 5 -7.47 6.39 26.87
CA GLU A 5 -6.88 7.72 26.79
C GLU A 5 -7.00 8.26 25.36
N GLN A 6 -7.52 9.49 25.24
CA GLN A 6 -7.69 10.16 23.96
C GLN A 6 -6.36 10.25 23.17
N SER A 7 -5.23 10.38 23.88
CA SER A 7 -3.87 10.38 23.35
C SER A 7 -3.52 9.10 22.55
N GLY A 8 -4.19 7.98 22.85
CA GLY A 8 -4.05 6.70 22.17
C GLY A 8 -4.93 6.54 20.93
N LEU A 9 -5.78 7.52 20.59
CA LEU A 9 -6.55 7.50 19.36
C LEU A 9 -5.63 7.72 18.16
N PHE A 10 -5.72 6.87 17.13
CA PHE A 10 -4.81 6.92 15.98
C PHE A 10 -4.91 8.25 15.22
N ASP A 11 -6.09 8.88 15.19
CA ASP A 11 -6.27 10.24 14.68
C ASP A 11 -5.37 11.27 15.39
N GLN A 12 -5.31 11.21 16.72
CA GLN A 12 -4.47 12.10 17.53
C GLN A 12 -3.00 11.75 17.42
N MET A 13 -2.68 10.45 17.41
CA MET A 13 -1.32 9.97 17.20
C MET A 13 -0.77 10.39 15.83
N ALA A 14 -1.60 10.39 14.78
CA ALA A 14 -1.22 10.87 13.45
C ALA A 14 -0.84 12.35 13.49
N ARG A 15 -1.67 13.21 14.11
CA ARG A 15 -1.40 14.65 14.27
C ARG A 15 -0.15 14.92 15.10
N ALA A 16 0.13 14.07 16.08
CA ALA A 16 1.31 14.16 16.94
C ALA A 16 2.57 13.50 16.36
N GLY A 17 2.52 12.94 15.15
CA GLY A 17 3.66 12.24 14.54
C GLY A 17 4.10 10.96 15.27
N LYS A 18 3.17 10.31 15.99
CA LYS A 18 3.44 9.13 16.83
C LYS A 18 3.13 7.79 16.18
N LEU A 19 2.54 7.79 14.98
CA LEU A 19 2.35 6.56 14.22
C LEU A 19 3.69 6.09 13.63
N THR A 20 4.01 4.80 13.82
CA THR A 20 5.31 4.23 13.41
C THR A 20 5.12 3.03 12.49
N ALA A 21 6.12 2.74 11.66
CA ALA A 21 6.09 1.58 10.76
C ALA A 21 5.82 0.23 11.47
N PRO A 22 6.40 -0.07 12.65
CA PRO A 22 6.07 -1.29 13.41
C PRO A 22 4.61 -1.32 13.86
N LEU A 23 4.07 -0.18 14.33
CA LEU A 23 2.68 -0.09 14.76
C LEU A 23 1.71 -0.33 13.58
N MET A 24 1.99 0.28 12.44
CA MET A 24 1.20 0.09 11.21
C MET A 24 1.29 -1.34 10.67
N THR A 25 2.42 -2.01 10.88
CA THR A 25 2.58 -3.43 10.54
C THR A 25 1.70 -4.32 11.42
N ARG A 26 1.64 -4.08 12.73
CA ARG A 26 0.73 -4.80 13.63
C ARG A 26 -0.74 -4.54 13.27
N LEU A 27 -1.09 -3.28 12.99
CA LEU A 27 -2.45 -2.92 12.58
C LEU A 27 -2.88 -3.66 11.31
N ALA A 28 -2.04 -3.68 10.27
CA ALA A 28 -2.35 -4.38 9.03
C ALA A 28 -2.59 -5.89 9.23
N ARG A 29 -1.79 -6.54 10.07
CA ARG A 29 -1.99 -7.95 10.44
C ARG A 29 -3.30 -8.18 11.18
N ARG A 30 -3.65 -7.27 12.10
CA ARG A 30 -4.91 -7.34 12.86
C ARG A 30 -6.13 -7.15 11.96
N ILE A 31 -6.06 -6.23 11.00
CA ILE A 31 -7.12 -6.02 10.00
C ILE A 31 -7.27 -7.27 9.12
N ALA A 32 -6.17 -7.84 8.64
CA ALA A 32 -6.21 -9.08 7.86
C ALA A 32 -6.84 -10.25 8.63
N ALA A 33 -6.47 -10.43 9.91
CA ALA A 33 -7.08 -11.45 10.77
C ALA A 33 -8.57 -11.19 11.00
N PHE A 34 -8.95 -9.93 11.23
CA PHE A 34 -10.35 -9.52 11.38
C PHE A 34 -11.16 -9.85 10.11
N HIS A 35 -10.71 -9.43 8.93
CA HIS A 35 -11.35 -9.74 7.65
C HIS A 35 -11.45 -11.25 7.38
N ALA A 36 -10.39 -12.02 7.68
CA ALA A 36 -10.39 -13.46 7.50
C ALA A 36 -11.45 -14.15 8.38
N SER A 37 -11.68 -13.64 9.60
CA SER A 37 -12.69 -14.15 10.54
C SER A 37 -14.11 -13.61 10.30
N ALA A 38 -14.26 -12.54 9.52
CA ALA A 38 -15.55 -11.91 9.26
C ALA A 38 -16.48 -12.83 8.46
N THR A 39 -17.78 -12.77 8.78
CA THR A 39 -18.80 -13.59 8.13
C THR A 39 -18.92 -13.20 6.66
N VAL A 40 -18.81 -14.19 5.77
CA VAL A 40 -19.01 -14.00 4.34
C VAL A 40 -20.47 -13.74 4.04
N ASP A 41 -20.75 -12.74 3.23
CA ASP A 41 -22.08 -12.50 2.71
C ASP A 41 -22.16 -12.95 1.24
N HIS A 42 -23.10 -13.86 0.98
CA HIS A 42 -23.37 -14.38 -0.35
C HIS A 42 -24.54 -13.66 -1.04
N GLY A 43 -25.11 -12.63 -0.38
CA GLY A 43 -26.22 -11.85 -0.92
C GLY A 43 -25.78 -10.78 -1.92
N GLY A 44 -26.39 -10.77 -3.11
CA GLY A 44 -26.27 -9.67 -4.08
C GLY A 44 -24.90 -9.54 -4.79
N GLY A 45 -24.85 -8.72 -5.83
CA GLY A 45 -23.63 -8.44 -6.59
C GLY A 45 -22.80 -7.32 -5.97
N GLY A 46 -21.47 -7.42 -6.07
CA GLY A 46 -20.54 -6.39 -5.60
C GLY A 46 -20.75 -5.05 -6.33
N ALA A 47 -21.03 -5.09 -7.63
CA ALA A 47 -21.28 -3.89 -8.41
C ALA A 47 -22.57 -3.18 -7.97
N ALA A 48 -23.65 -3.92 -7.73
CA ALA A 48 -24.93 -3.37 -7.27
C ALA A 48 -24.83 -2.74 -5.87
N ARG A 49 -24.06 -3.36 -4.97
CA ARG A 49 -23.75 -2.79 -3.65
C ARG A 49 -23.00 -1.45 -3.80
N MET A 50 -21.97 -1.43 -4.63
CA MET A 50 -21.22 -0.20 -4.86
C MET A 50 -22.07 0.89 -5.52
N ALA A 51 -22.93 0.55 -6.48
CA ALA A 51 -23.88 1.50 -7.08
C ALA A 51 -24.78 2.16 -6.02
N THR A 52 -25.27 1.36 -5.06
CA THR A 52 -26.07 1.86 -3.94
C THR A 52 -25.29 2.86 -3.08
N VAL A 53 -24.01 2.57 -2.79
CA VAL A 53 -23.13 3.50 -2.05
C VAL A 53 -22.91 4.79 -2.83
N LEU A 54 -22.68 4.73 -4.14
CA LEU A 54 -22.50 5.92 -4.98
C LEU A 54 -23.76 6.79 -5.02
N ASP A 55 -24.94 6.17 -5.13
CA ASP A 55 -26.22 6.87 -5.15
C ASP A 55 -26.52 7.58 -3.83
N LEU A 56 -26.25 6.92 -2.69
CA LEU A 56 -26.39 7.53 -1.38
C LEU A 56 -25.45 8.73 -1.23
N ASN A 57 -24.18 8.57 -1.61
CA ASN A 57 -23.18 9.65 -1.55
C ASN A 57 -23.60 10.84 -2.43
N ARG A 58 -24.03 10.58 -3.67
CA ARG A 58 -24.52 11.61 -4.60
C ARG A 58 -25.69 12.40 -4.01
N ARG A 59 -26.67 11.73 -3.39
CA ARG A 59 -27.80 12.40 -2.74
C ARG A 59 -27.34 13.26 -1.56
N SER A 60 -26.46 12.76 -0.70
CA SER A 60 -25.93 13.53 0.43
C SER A 60 -25.15 14.77 -0.02
N LEU A 61 -24.31 14.65 -1.06
CA LEU A 61 -23.59 15.79 -1.62
C LEU A 61 -24.52 16.86 -2.20
N GLN A 62 -25.67 16.49 -2.77
CA GLN A 62 -26.64 17.45 -3.30
C GLN A 62 -27.25 18.33 -2.20
N LEU A 63 -27.39 17.81 -0.98
CA LEU A 63 -27.90 18.56 0.16
C LEU A 63 -26.86 19.50 0.78
N ALA A 64 -25.57 19.29 0.47
CA ALA A 64 -24.48 20.07 1.03
C ALA A 64 -24.19 21.35 0.20
N GLY A 65 -24.19 22.51 0.87
CA GLY A 65 -23.96 23.83 0.26
C GLY A 65 -22.50 24.16 -0.11
N VAL A 66 -21.56 23.26 0.17
CA VAL A 66 -20.12 23.50 0.00
C VAL A 66 -19.66 23.42 -1.47
N PHE A 67 -20.34 22.61 -2.27
CA PHE A 67 -19.97 22.31 -3.66
C PHE A 67 -20.96 22.90 -4.66
N SER A 68 -20.48 23.29 -5.85
CA SER A 68 -21.32 23.69 -6.98
C SER A 68 -21.96 22.47 -7.67
N ALA A 69 -23.01 22.71 -8.46
CA ALA A 69 -23.65 21.64 -9.23
C ALA A 69 -22.68 20.99 -10.23
N ALA A 70 -21.83 21.78 -10.87
CA ALA A 70 -20.83 21.30 -11.83
C ALA A 70 -19.75 20.43 -11.17
N GLU A 71 -19.27 20.82 -9.97
CA GLU A 71 -18.34 19.98 -9.18
C GLU A 71 -19.00 18.62 -8.88
N ARG A 72 -20.21 18.62 -8.29
CA ARG A 72 -20.92 17.38 -7.95
C ARG A 72 -21.11 16.45 -9.15
N GLU A 73 -21.52 17.01 -10.29
CA GLU A 73 -21.71 16.24 -11.52
C GLU A 73 -20.41 15.63 -12.04
N ARG A 74 -19.30 16.39 -11.97
CA ARG A 74 -17.97 15.88 -12.36
C ARG A 74 -17.56 14.67 -11.52
N LEU A 75 -17.69 14.76 -10.19
CA LEU A 75 -17.35 13.64 -9.31
C LEU A 75 -18.28 12.44 -9.51
N ALA A 76 -19.59 12.68 -9.64
CA ALA A 76 -20.56 11.61 -9.88
C ALA A 76 -20.28 10.88 -11.20
N THR A 77 -20.00 11.61 -12.28
CA THR A 77 -19.63 11.04 -13.58
C THR A 77 -18.36 10.21 -13.49
N ALA A 78 -17.32 10.73 -12.83
CA ALA A 78 -16.04 10.02 -12.69
C ALA A 78 -16.18 8.72 -11.87
N LEU A 79 -16.93 8.76 -10.76
CA LEU A 79 -17.19 7.58 -9.93
C LEU A 79 -18.05 6.54 -10.67
N GLN A 80 -19.06 6.99 -11.43
CA GLN A 80 -19.90 6.08 -12.21
C GLN A 80 -19.09 5.40 -13.32
N ALA A 81 -18.25 6.16 -14.05
CA ALA A 81 -17.38 5.58 -15.08
C ALA A 81 -16.41 4.54 -14.49
N ALA A 82 -15.85 4.80 -13.31
CA ALA A 82 -15.00 3.84 -12.61
C ALA A 82 -15.77 2.60 -12.15
N LEU A 83 -17.00 2.76 -11.63
CA LEU A 83 -17.86 1.63 -11.29
C LEU A 83 -18.15 0.76 -12.51
N ASP A 84 -18.52 1.37 -13.64
CA ASP A 84 -18.84 0.66 -14.88
C ASP A 84 -17.62 -0.15 -15.38
N ALA A 85 -16.41 0.44 -15.29
CA ALA A 85 -15.16 -0.23 -15.65
C ALA A 85 -14.81 -1.41 -14.73
N HIS A 86 -15.27 -1.39 -13.48
CA HIS A 86 -14.91 -2.36 -12.45
C HIS A 86 -16.04 -3.33 -12.07
N ALA A 87 -17.23 -3.20 -12.64
CA ALA A 87 -18.41 -3.96 -12.26
C ALA A 87 -18.18 -5.49 -12.24
N ALA A 88 -17.58 -6.02 -13.30
CA ALA A 88 -17.30 -7.46 -13.40
C ALA A 88 -16.34 -7.97 -12.32
N LEU A 89 -15.31 -7.18 -11.98
CA LEU A 89 -14.36 -7.52 -10.93
C LEU A 89 -15.02 -7.45 -9.55
N LEU A 90 -15.87 -6.45 -9.29
CA LEU A 90 -16.63 -6.34 -8.05
C LEU A 90 -17.55 -7.56 -7.84
N ASP A 91 -18.22 -8.01 -8.90
CA ASP A 91 -19.09 -9.18 -8.83
C ASP A 91 -18.29 -10.49 -8.67
N ALA A 92 -17.14 -10.61 -9.34
CA ALA A 92 -16.24 -11.75 -9.16
C ALA A 92 -15.75 -11.87 -7.71
N ARG A 93 -15.42 -10.73 -7.08
CA ARG A 93 -14.99 -10.66 -5.68
C ARG A 93 -16.11 -11.03 -4.70
N ALA A 94 -17.33 -10.59 -4.96
CA ALA A 94 -18.50 -11.04 -4.20
C ALA A 94 -18.67 -12.56 -4.30
N GLY A 95 -18.56 -13.12 -5.51
CA GLY A 95 -18.59 -14.57 -5.74
C GLY A 95 -17.45 -15.34 -5.04
N ALA A 96 -16.28 -14.73 -4.90
CA ALA A 96 -15.13 -15.28 -4.18
C ALA A 96 -15.23 -15.16 -2.65
N GLY A 97 -16.32 -14.61 -2.10
CA GLY A 97 -16.52 -14.45 -0.66
C GLY A 97 -15.64 -13.34 -0.04
N LEU A 98 -15.28 -12.34 -0.83
CA LEU A 98 -14.53 -11.16 -0.38
C LEU A 98 -15.45 -10.03 0.09
N VAL A 99 -16.77 -10.16 -0.09
CA VAL A 99 -17.78 -9.33 0.58
C VAL A 99 -18.13 -9.97 1.91
N ARG A 100 -17.90 -9.25 3.00
CA ARG A 100 -18.01 -9.76 4.37
C ARG A 100 -18.56 -8.71 5.30
N ARG A 101 -19.02 -9.14 6.48
CA ARG A 101 -19.38 -8.25 7.59
C ARG A 101 -18.11 -7.71 8.26
N CYS A 102 -17.52 -6.70 7.62
CA CYS A 102 -16.28 -6.02 7.99
C CYS A 102 -16.55 -4.93 9.04
N HIS A 103 -15.66 -3.92 9.14
CA HIS A 103 -15.83 -2.81 10.06
C HIS A 103 -16.84 -1.78 9.54
N GLY A 104 -16.85 -1.53 8.23
CA GLY A 104 -17.71 -0.56 7.53
C GLY A 104 -17.21 0.89 7.60
N ASP A 105 -16.45 1.24 8.65
CA ASP A 105 -15.98 2.59 8.96
C ASP A 105 -14.51 2.60 9.48
N LEU A 106 -13.63 1.83 8.83
CA LEU A 106 -12.25 1.60 9.28
C LEU A 106 -11.31 2.79 9.01
N HIS A 107 -11.47 3.89 9.74
CA HIS A 107 -10.59 5.08 9.65
C HIS A 107 -9.88 5.40 10.98
N LEU A 108 -8.92 6.34 11.00
CA LEU A 108 -8.06 6.57 12.17
C LEU A 108 -8.80 7.03 13.43
N ARG A 109 -10.01 7.59 13.31
CA ARG A 109 -10.86 7.92 14.47
C ARG A 109 -11.56 6.71 15.11
N ASN A 110 -11.47 5.53 14.48
CA ASN A 110 -12.06 4.26 14.94
C ASN A 110 -10.97 3.21 15.24
N ILE A 111 -9.74 3.68 15.46
CA ILE A 111 -8.60 2.85 15.83
C ILE A 111 -7.90 3.51 17.02
N CYS A 112 -7.66 2.75 18.08
CA CYS A 112 -6.95 3.23 19.27
C CYS A 112 -5.83 2.27 19.67
N LEU A 113 -4.93 2.74 20.52
CA LEU A 113 -3.91 1.92 21.16
C LEU A 113 -4.41 1.49 22.54
N ILE A 114 -4.55 0.19 22.77
CA ILE A 114 -4.89 -0.40 24.07
C ILE A 114 -3.81 -1.42 24.39
N ASP A 115 -3.14 -1.25 25.54
CA ASP A 115 -2.04 -2.13 25.98
C ASP A 115 -0.96 -2.31 24.89
N ASP A 116 -0.56 -1.21 24.25
CA ASP A 116 0.39 -1.15 23.11
C ASP A 116 -0.05 -1.86 21.83
N GLU A 117 -1.29 -2.34 21.76
CA GLU A 117 -1.86 -3.02 20.60
C GLU A 117 -2.89 -2.15 19.86
N PRO A 118 -2.79 -2.04 18.51
CA PRO A 118 -3.83 -1.40 17.71
C PRO A 118 -5.16 -2.12 17.91
N THR A 119 -6.20 -1.38 18.27
CA THR A 119 -7.54 -1.91 18.50
C THR A 119 -8.55 -1.17 17.64
N LEU A 120 -9.22 -1.93 16.76
CA LEU A 120 -10.38 -1.48 16.01
C LEU A 120 -11.58 -1.40 16.96
N PHE A 121 -12.32 -0.29 16.91
CA PHE A 121 -13.51 -0.07 17.73
C PHE A 121 -14.54 0.76 16.96
N ASP A 122 -15.78 0.78 17.44
CA ASP A 122 -16.89 1.49 16.76
C ASP A 122 -17.13 0.96 15.33
N CYS A 123 -17.14 -0.37 15.20
CA CYS A 123 -17.65 -1.01 13.99
C CYS A 123 -19.10 -0.56 13.75
N LEU A 124 -19.55 -0.51 12.49
CA LEU A 124 -20.95 -0.23 12.16
C LEU A 124 -21.84 -1.42 12.56
N GLU A 125 -22.09 -1.57 13.86
CA GLU A 125 -22.86 -2.66 14.47
C GLU A 125 -24.35 -2.53 14.17
N PHE A 126 -24.83 -1.30 13.96
CA PHE A 126 -26.26 -0.99 13.86
C PHE A 126 -26.79 -0.93 12.42
N ASP A 127 -25.90 -0.85 11.41
CA ASP A 127 -26.30 -0.87 10.00
C ASP A 127 -25.66 -2.07 9.30
N GLU A 128 -26.46 -3.13 9.14
CA GLU A 128 -26.03 -4.38 8.54
C GLU A 128 -25.54 -4.20 7.10
N ALA A 129 -26.14 -3.28 6.34
CA ALA A 129 -25.82 -3.04 4.95
C ALA A 129 -24.49 -2.28 4.81
N LEU A 130 -24.25 -1.28 5.66
CA LEU A 130 -23.03 -0.48 5.62
C LEU A 130 -21.78 -1.22 6.14
N ALA A 131 -21.95 -2.18 7.06
CA ALA A 131 -20.85 -3.04 7.51
C ALA A 131 -20.57 -4.24 6.59
N THR A 132 -21.48 -4.57 5.66
CA THR A 132 -21.31 -5.72 4.75
C THR A 132 -20.74 -5.27 3.40
N VAL A 133 -19.41 -5.28 3.32
CA VAL A 133 -18.63 -4.68 2.23
C VAL A 133 -17.46 -5.56 1.79
N ASP A 134 -16.87 -5.22 0.64
CA ASP A 134 -15.61 -5.82 0.21
C ASP A 134 -14.49 -5.54 1.21
N VAL A 135 -13.67 -6.55 1.52
CA VAL A 135 -12.55 -6.41 2.48
C VAL A 135 -11.52 -5.35 2.07
N LEU A 136 -11.27 -5.15 0.77
CA LEU A 136 -10.40 -4.08 0.29
C LEU A 136 -11.10 -2.72 0.33
N TYR A 137 -12.43 -2.68 0.18
CA TYR A 137 -13.20 -1.44 0.36
C TYR A 137 -13.23 -0.98 1.83
N ASP A 138 -13.21 -1.92 2.77
CA ASP A 138 -13.02 -1.62 4.19
C ASP A 138 -11.60 -1.09 4.47
N LEU A 139 -10.57 -1.82 4.01
CA LEU A 139 -9.17 -1.40 4.13
C LEU A 139 -8.89 -0.03 3.49
N ALA A 140 -9.49 0.24 2.33
CA ALA A 140 -9.31 1.48 1.59
C ALA A 140 -9.69 2.72 2.40
N PHE A 141 -10.55 2.59 3.41
CA PHE A 141 -10.90 3.72 4.25
C PHE A 141 -9.69 4.20 5.07
N LEU A 142 -8.97 3.27 5.72
CA LEU A 142 -7.74 3.58 6.44
C LEU A 142 -6.65 4.10 5.51
N LEU A 143 -6.49 3.47 4.35
CA LEU A 143 -5.49 3.87 3.36
C LEU A 143 -5.75 5.29 2.87
N MET A 144 -6.99 5.62 2.54
CA MET A 144 -7.41 6.96 2.12
C MET A 144 -7.19 8.00 3.22
N ASP A 145 -7.54 7.70 4.47
CA ASP A 145 -7.38 8.64 5.60
C ASP A 145 -5.89 8.93 5.88
N LEU A 146 -5.02 7.91 5.83
CA LEU A 146 -3.57 8.10 5.91
C LEU A 146 -3.05 8.93 4.73
N TRP A 147 -3.54 8.64 3.52
CA TRP A 147 -3.12 9.33 2.30
C TRP A 147 -3.50 10.82 2.32
N HIS A 148 -4.74 11.14 2.71
CA HIS A 148 -5.24 12.50 2.87
C HIS A 148 -4.39 13.35 3.82
N ARG A 149 -3.83 12.72 4.86
CA ARG A 149 -2.97 13.39 5.87
C ARG A 149 -1.51 13.52 5.45
N GLY A 150 -1.15 13.13 4.22
CA GLY A 150 0.23 13.12 3.76
C GLY A 150 1.07 12.00 4.37
N LEU A 151 0.45 10.98 4.98
CA LEU A 151 1.13 9.83 5.57
C LEU A 151 1.23 8.66 4.58
N GLY A 152 1.58 8.96 3.32
CA GLY A 152 1.64 7.98 2.23
C GLY A 152 2.60 6.80 2.51
N ASP A 153 3.71 7.07 3.20
CA ASP A 153 4.65 6.04 3.67
C ASP A 153 3.96 5.00 4.56
N LEU A 154 3.14 5.47 5.51
CA LEU A 154 2.40 4.59 6.43
C LEU A 154 1.23 3.88 5.75
N ALA A 155 0.54 4.56 4.82
CA ALA A 155 -0.50 3.94 3.98
C ALA A 155 0.07 2.77 3.17
N ASN A 156 1.20 2.99 2.48
CA ASN A 156 1.86 1.96 1.69
C ASN A 156 2.38 0.80 2.55
N ILE A 157 2.84 1.07 3.78
CA ILE A 157 3.18 0.02 4.75
C ILE A 157 1.94 -0.82 5.06
N VAL A 158 0.82 -0.22 5.48
CA VAL A 158 -0.40 -0.98 5.78
C VAL A 158 -0.82 -1.84 4.60
N PHE A 159 -0.90 -1.23 3.41
CA PHE A 159 -1.20 -1.91 2.15
C PHE A 159 -0.31 -3.14 1.92
N ASN A 160 1.01 -2.95 1.98
CA ASN A 160 1.96 -4.03 1.75
C ASN A 160 1.91 -5.11 2.83
N ARG A 161 1.74 -4.73 4.10
CA ARG A 161 1.70 -5.69 5.21
C ARG A 161 0.37 -6.46 5.23
N TYR A 162 -0.72 -5.87 4.76
CA TYR A 162 -2.01 -6.53 4.59
C TYR A 162 -1.94 -7.57 3.47
N LEU A 163 -1.41 -7.21 2.29
CA LEU A 163 -1.23 -8.15 1.16
C LEU A 163 -0.13 -9.20 1.36
N ASP A 164 0.67 -9.09 2.42
CA ASP A 164 1.52 -10.19 2.88
C ASP A 164 0.71 -11.27 3.63
N GLN A 165 -0.51 -10.98 4.06
CA GLN A 165 -1.37 -11.88 4.84
C GLN A 165 -2.54 -12.44 4.02
N VAL A 166 -2.89 -11.79 2.91
CA VAL A 166 -4.00 -12.18 2.06
C VAL A 166 -3.51 -12.40 0.63
N ASP A 167 -4.06 -13.40 -0.03
CA ASP A 167 -3.82 -13.64 -1.46
C ASP A 167 -4.91 -12.94 -2.28
N ASP A 168 -4.76 -11.62 -2.43
CA ASP A 168 -5.74 -10.76 -3.10
C ASP A 168 -5.06 -9.72 -4.02
N GLN A 169 -4.24 -10.21 -4.94
CA GLN A 169 -3.57 -9.34 -5.92
C GLN A 169 -4.53 -8.84 -7.00
N GLU A 170 -5.54 -9.62 -7.38
CA GLU A 170 -6.52 -9.22 -8.40
C GLU A 170 -7.33 -7.99 -7.96
N GLY A 171 -7.54 -7.80 -6.65
CA GLY A 171 -8.22 -6.63 -6.12
C GLY A 171 -7.45 -5.30 -6.24
N LEU A 172 -6.17 -5.32 -6.62
CA LEU A 172 -5.32 -4.13 -6.70
C LEU A 172 -5.87 -3.07 -7.64
N ALA A 173 -6.51 -3.48 -8.75
CA ALA A 173 -7.12 -2.57 -9.71
C ALA A 173 -8.23 -1.70 -9.08
N LEU A 174 -8.86 -2.16 -8.00
CA LEU A 174 -9.96 -1.46 -7.33
C LEU A 174 -9.51 -0.46 -6.27
N LEU A 175 -8.27 -0.54 -5.78
CA LEU A 175 -7.84 0.26 -4.62
C LEU A 175 -7.96 1.77 -4.83
N PRO A 176 -7.52 2.36 -5.97
CA PRO A 176 -7.71 3.80 -6.20
C PRO A 176 -9.19 4.19 -6.22
N PHE A 177 -10.04 3.38 -6.87
CA PHE A 177 -11.48 3.58 -6.90
C PHE A 177 -12.12 3.49 -5.51
N PHE A 178 -11.80 2.46 -4.73
CA PHE A 178 -12.28 2.30 -3.36
C PHE A 178 -11.85 3.46 -2.45
N MET A 179 -10.59 3.88 -2.54
CA MET A 179 -10.10 5.06 -1.83
C MET A 179 -10.84 6.32 -2.28
N ALA A 180 -11.12 6.50 -3.57
CA ALA A 180 -11.86 7.65 -4.10
C ALA A 180 -13.29 7.70 -3.56
N VAL A 181 -13.99 6.57 -3.52
CA VAL A 181 -15.34 6.48 -2.93
C VAL A 181 -15.30 6.84 -1.44
N ARG A 182 -14.32 6.34 -0.68
CA ARG A 182 -14.16 6.69 0.75
C ARG A 182 -13.85 8.16 0.94
N ALA A 183 -13.01 8.76 0.09
CA ALA A 183 -12.74 10.20 0.11
C ALA A 183 -14.02 11.00 -0.18
N ALA A 184 -14.83 10.59 -1.18
CA ALA A 184 -16.11 11.23 -1.46
C ALA A 184 -17.09 11.13 -0.27
N ILE A 185 -17.11 10.01 0.45
CA ILE A 185 -17.90 9.85 1.68
C ILE A 185 -17.42 10.83 2.76
N ARG A 186 -16.11 10.99 2.96
CA ARG A 186 -15.58 11.98 3.92
C ARG A 186 -15.89 13.42 3.51
N ALA A 187 -15.84 13.72 2.21
CA ALA A 187 -16.22 15.01 1.67
C ALA A 187 -17.68 15.35 2.01
N GLN A 188 -18.61 14.39 1.84
CA GLN A 188 -20.03 14.63 2.15
C GLN A 188 -20.29 14.75 3.66
N VAL A 189 -19.64 13.93 4.51
CA VAL A 189 -19.78 14.05 5.97
C VAL A 189 -19.32 15.42 6.45
N ALA A 190 -18.12 15.85 6.05
CA ALA A 190 -17.58 17.15 6.44
C ALA A 190 -18.47 18.30 5.93
N ALA A 191 -18.99 18.19 4.71
CA ALA A 191 -19.88 19.21 4.14
C ALA A 191 -21.26 19.26 4.81
N GLY A 192 -21.79 18.14 5.29
CA GLY A 192 -23.02 18.10 6.08
C GLY A 192 -22.85 18.80 7.44
N GLN A 193 -21.70 18.60 8.09
CA GLN A 193 -21.39 19.22 9.39
C GLN A 193 -21.24 20.75 9.31
N VAL A 194 -20.89 21.31 8.15
CA VAL A 194 -20.86 22.76 7.92
C VAL A 194 -22.24 23.38 8.15
N ALA A 195 -23.31 22.70 7.75
CA ALA A 195 -24.68 23.20 7.90
C ALA A 195 -25.16 23.20 9.36
N GLU A 196 -24.48 22.47 10.23
CA GLU A 196 -24.85 22.27 11.63
C GLU A 196 -23.98 23.08 12.61
N ASN A 197 -22.80 23.56 12.18
CA ASN A 197 -21.79 24.17 13.06
C ASN A 197 -21.18 25.45 12.46
N ASP A 198 -21.82 26.62 12.67
CA ASP A 198 -21.39 27.91 12.11
C ASP A 198 -19.97 28.33 12.55
N ASP A 199 -19.56 28.03 13.79
CA ASP A 199 -18.24 28.42 14.33
C ASP A 199 -17.06 27.65 13.69
N GLU A 200 -17.28 26.42 13.21
CA GLU A 200 -16.26 25.59 12.55
C GLU A 200 -16.46 25.49 11.03
N ALA A 201 -17.49 26.16 10.50
CA ALA A 201 -17.93 26.04 9.11
C ALA A 201 -16.80 26.24 8.08
N THR A 202 -15.88 27.17 8.33
CA THR A 202 -14.74 27.42 7.42
C THR A 202 -13.76 26.25 7.38
N GLY A 203 -13.43 25.66 8.54
CA GLY A 203 -12.52 24.52 8.64
C GLY A 203 -13.11 23.26 8.03
N LEU A 204 -14.38 22.98 8.34
CA LEU A 204 -15.12 21.84 7.80
C LEU A 204 -15.32 21.95 6.29
N ALA A 205 -15.58 23.15 5.76
CA ALA A 205 -15.67 23.36 4.31
C ALA A 205 -14.31 23.12 3.61
N ALA A 206 -13.19 23.53 4.23
CA ALA A 206 -11.86 23.25 3.70
C ALA A 206 -11.54 21.74 3.71
N GLU A 207 -11.85 21.04 4.81
CA GLU A 207 -11.71 19.58 4.91
C GLU A 207 -12.55 18.86 3.83
N ALA A 208 -13.82 19.26 3.68
CA ALA A 208 -14.71 18.73 2.65
C ALA A 208 -14.14 18.91 1.24
N ARG A 209 -13.63 20.10 0.91
CA ARG A 209 -12.98 20.38 -0.39
C ARG A 209 -11.71 19.57 -0.60
N ALA A 210 -10.90 19.37 0.44
CA ALA A 210 -9.69 18.58 0.34
C ALA A 210 -9.99 17.10 0.07
N TYR A 211 -11.00 16.51 0.72
CA TYR A 211 -11.45 15.15 0.39
C TYR A 211 -12.08 15.04 -0.99
N PHE A 212 -12.85 16.04 -1.41
CA PHE A 212 -13.43 16.08 -2.76
C PHE A 212 -12.34 16.10 -3.84
N ALA A 213 -11.32 16.94 -3.66
CA ALA A 213 -10.17 16.99 -4.56
C ALA A 213 -9.40 15.67 -4.57
N LEU A 214 -9.18 15.06 -3.40
CA LEU A 214 -8.54 13.75 -3.30
C LEU A 214 -9.33 12.66 -4.03
N ALA A 215 -10.67 12.66 -3.92
CA ALA A 215 -11.50 11.69 -4.63
C ALA A 215 -11.31 11.77 -6.15
N LEU A 216 -11.25 12.98 -6.72
CA LEU A 216 -10.98 13.16 -8.15
C LEU A 216 -9.56 12.75 -8.52
N ASP A 217 -8.55 13.14 -7.74
CA ASP A 217 -7.13 12.79 -7.97
C ASP A 217 -6.88 11.27 -7.94
N LEU A 218 -7.58 10.55 -7.07
CA LEU A 218 -7.49 9.08 -6.98
C LEU A 218 -8.12 8.37 -8.19
N LEU A 219 -9.04 9.02 -8.91
CA LEU A 219 -9.65 8.49 -10.14
C LEU A 219 -8.84 8.82 -11.40
N GLU A 220 -7.83 9.69 -11.30
CA GLU A 220 -6.96 9.99 -12.43
C GLU A 220 -6.07 8.78 -12.75
N PRO A 221 -6.05 8.29 -14.02
CA PRO A 221 -5.20 7.17 -14.41
C PRO A 221 -3.72 7.49 -14.16
N ARG A 222 -3.04 6.62 -13.42
CA ARG A 222 -1.59 6.67 -13.22
C ARG A 222 -0.94 5.42 -13.82
N PRO A 223 0.11 5.56 -14.64
CA PRO A 223 0.74 4.42 -15.27
C PRO A 223 1.42 3.52 -14.22
N ALA A 224 1.26 2.21 -14.39
CA ALA A 224 2.05 1.22 -13.67
C ALA A 224 3.53 1.34 -14.02
N ARG A 225 4.39 0.94 -13.08
CA ARG A 225 5.85 0.97 -13.23
C ARG A 225 6.48 -0.08 -12.34
N LEU A 226 7.57 -0.68 -12.83
CA LEU A 226 8.39 -1.62 -12.08
C LEU A 226 9.72 -0.98 -11.71
N VAL A 227 10.05 -0.99 -10.43
CA VAL A 227 11.38 -0.56 -9.95
C VAL A 227 12.08 -1.74 -9.27
N ALA A 228 13.29 -2.07 -9.68
CA ALA A 228 14.12 -3.07 -9.02
C ALA A 228 15.20 -2.38 -8.17
N VAL A 229 15.25 -2.72 -6.89
CA VAL A 229 16.26 -2.23 -5.94
C VAL A 229 17.20 -3.38 -5.61
N GLY A 230 18.38 -3.33 -6.21
CA GLY A 230 19.50 -4.27 -6.04
C GLY A 230 20.56 -3.76 -5.04
N GLY A 231 21.44 -4.66 -4.62
CA GLY A 231 22.55 -4.35 -3.72
C GLY A 231 22.82 -5.46 -2.70
N LEU A 232 24.03 -5.47 -2.14
CA LEU A 232 24.42 -6.47 -1.14
C LEU A 232 23.54 -6.43 0.11
N SER A 233 23.54 -7.51 0.89
CA SER A 233 22.80 -7.54 2.14
C SER A 233 23.35 -6.47 3.11
N GLY A 234 22.47 -5.72 3.78
CA GLY A 234 22.85 -4.56 4.59
C GLY A 234 23.01 -3.22 3.84
N SER A 235 22.88 -3.18 2.51
CA SER A 235 22.99 -1.92 1.73
C SER A 235 21.80 -0.96 1.91
N GLY A 236 20.71 -1.41 2.55
CA GLY A 236 19.52 -0.59 2.80
C GLY A 236 18.41 -0.73 1.76
N LYS A 237 18.41 -1.81 0.95
CA LYS A 237 17.42 -2.04 -0.11
C LYS A 237 15.98 -1.92 0.37
N SER A 238 15.59 -2.68 1.40
CA SER A 238 14.22 -2.68 1.92
C SER A 238 13.80 -1.31 2.46
N THR A 239 14.75 -0.53 2.99
CA THR A 239 14.49 0.85 3.42
C THR A 239 14.20 1.75 2.22
N VAL A 240 15.05 1.70 1.19
CA VAL A 240 14.86 2.50 -0.03
C VAL A 240 13.58 2.07 -0.77
N ALA A 241 13.32 0.77 -0.88
CA ALA A 241 12.10 0.21 -1.46
C ALA A 241 10.85 0.72 -0.75
N ALA A 242 10.83 0.66 0.60
CA ALA A 242 9.73 1.20 1.40
C ALA A 242 9.58 2.72 1.23
N ALA A 243 10.69 3.43 1.08
CA ALA A 243 10.64 4.87 0.88
C ALA A 243 10.04 5.24 -0.49
N ILE A 244 10.44 4.58 -1.57
CA ILE A 244 10.00 4.97 -2.92
C ILE A 244 8.61 4.44 -3.28
N ALA A 245 8.18 3.32 -2.68
CA ALA A 245 6.95 2.64 -3.05
C ALA A 245 5.69 3.55 -3.08
N PRO A 246 5.43 4.44 -2.11
CA PRO A 246 4.28 5.34 -2.15
C PRO A 246 4.22 6.23 -3.41
N GLY A 247 5.36 6.55 -4.02
CA GLY A 247 5.43 7.43 -5.19
C GLY A 247 5.37 6.71 -6.55
N ILE A 248 5.15 5.39 -6.57
CA ILE A 248 5.21 4.57 -7.79
C ILE A 248 3.83 4.00 -8.10
N GLY A 249 3.26 4.41 -9.23
CA GLY A 249 1.96 3.93 -9.72
C GLY A 249 0.75 4.60 -9.03
N PRO A 250 -0.45 4.01 -9.15
CA PRO A 250 -1.65 4.47 -8.47
C PRO A 250 -1.53 4.40 -6.93
N ALA A 251 -2.29 5.21 -6.21
CA ALA A 251 -2.38 5.11 -4.75
C ALA A 251 -2.90 3.71 -4.33
N PRO A 252 -2.41 3.13 -3.21
CA PRO A 252 -1.48 3.67 -2.22
C PRO A 252 0.01 3.46 -2.56
N GLY A 253 0.36 3.46 -3.84
CA GLY A 253 1.71 3.24 -4.36
C GLY A 253 2.05 1.76 -4.48
N ALA A 254 3.28 1.47 -4.87
CA ALA A 254 3.68 0.15 -5.33
C ALA A 254 3.66 -0.97 -4.28
N ARG A 255 3.39 -2.18 -4.76
CA ARG A 255 3.57 -3.44 -4.02
C ARG A 255 5.06 -3.80 -3.97
N ILE A 256 5.59 -4.02 -2.78
CA ILE A 256 6.98 -4.41 -2.54
C ILE A 256 7.08 -5.94 -2.52
N LEU A 257 7.83 -6.48 -3.47
CA LEU A 257 8.12 -7.90 -3.66
C LEU A 257 9.54 -8.18 -3.18
N SER A 258 9.65 -8.54 -1.90
CA SER A 258 10.93 -8.78 -1.24
C SER A 258 11.34 -10.25 -1.36
N SER A 259 12.57 -10.50 -1.83
CA SER A 259 13.10 -11.86 -1.93
C SER A 259 13.13 -12.58 -0.59
N ASP A 260 13.47 -11.87 0.50
CA ASP A 260 13.47 -12.44 1.84
C ASP A 260 12.05 -12.84 2.24
N ARG A 261 11.04 -11.99 2.05
CA ARG A 261 9.64 -12.31 2.40
C ARG A 261 9.05 -13.43 1.55
N ILE A 262 9.29 -13.40 0.25
CA ILE A 262 8.85 -14.46 -0.67
C ILE A 262 9.53 -15.79 -0.31
N ARG A 263 10.81 -15.77 0.05
CA ARG A 263 11.52 -16.96 0.53
C ARG A 263 10.89 -17.50 1.81
N LYS A 264 10.55 -16.66 2.79
CA LYS A 264 9.85 -17.10 4.02
C LYS A 264 8.49 -17.72 3.71
N HIS A 265 7.74 -17.10 2.81
CA HIS A 265 6.44 -17.60 2.37
C HIS A 265 6.54 -18.97 1.70
N LEU A 266 7.48 -19.18 0.78
CA LEU A 266 7.72 -20.47 0.12
C LEU A 266 8.13 -21.59 1.10
N PHE A 267 8.68 -21.22 2.26
CA PHE A 267 9.02 -22.15 3.34
C PHE A 267 7.90 -22.29 4.39
N GLY A 268 6.76 -21.61 4.21
CA GLY A 268 5.61 -21.70 5.11
C GLY A 268 5.85 -21.12 6.50
N VAL A 269 6.80 -20.18 6.65
CA VAL A 269 7.15 -19.57 7.94
C VAL A 269 6.84 -18.08 7.97
N SER A 270 6.75 -17.50 9.17
CA SER A 270 6.55 -16.06 9.31
C SER A 270 7.77 -15.28 8.77
N PRO A 271 7.60 -14.02 8.33
CA PRO A 271 8.70 -13.22 7.83
C PRO A 271 9.89 -13.10 8.77
N GLU A 272 9.65 -13.09 10.09
CA GLU A 272 10.68 -12.94 11.12
C GLU A 272 11.36 -14.27 11.51
N THR A 273 10.88 -15.41 11.02
CA THR A 273 11.42 -16.74 11.36
C THR A 273 12.70 -16.99 10.59
N ARG A 274 13.85 -17.21 11.25
CA ARG A 274 15.11 -17.53 10.55
C ARG A 274 15.02 -18.84 9.77
N LEU A 275 15.51 -18.83 8.53
CA LEU A 275 15.59 -20.02 7.69
C LEU A 275 16.99 -20.67 7.82
N PRO A 276 17.07 -21.99 7.57
CA PRO A 276 18.35 -22.68 7.53
C PRO A 276 19.09 -22.39 6.21
N ALA A 277 20.38 -22.76 6.14
CA ALA A 277 21.25 -22.44 5.00
C ALA A 277 20.76 -23.06 3.67
N GLU A 278 20.04 -24.19 3.73
CA GLU A 278 19.42 -24.87 2.59
C GLU A 278 18.44 -23.96 1.85
N ALA A 279 17.81 -23.03 2.56
CA ALA A 279 16.90 -22.07 1.97
C ALA A 279 17.59 -21.06 1.04
N TYR A 280 18.91 -20.96 1.08
CA TYR A 280 19.72 -20.02 0.29
C TYR A 280 20.55 -20.71 -0.81
N ARG A 281 20.30 -21.99 -1.08
CA ARG A 281 20.97 -22.71 -2.17
C ARG A 281 20.59 -22.12 -3.54
N PRO A 282 21.47 -22.22 -4.56
CA PRO A 282 21.23 -21.64 -5.87
C PRO A 282 19.89 -22.04 -6.50
N GLU A 283 19.48 -23.30 -6.36
CA GLU A 283 18.22 -23.81 -6.93
C GLU A 283 17.01 -23.13 -6.28
N VAL A 284 17.04 -22.95 -4.96
CA VAL A 284 15.98 -22.24 -4.22
C VAL A 284 15.97 -20.76 -4.58
N SER A 285 17.14 -20.15 -4.78
CA SER A 285 17.22 -18.76 -5.24
C SER A 285 16.60 -18.59 -6.62
N VAL A 286 16.84 -19.50 -7.57
CA VAL A 286 16.16 -19.47 -8.88
C VAL A 286 14.64 -19.47 -8.72
N THR A 287 14.09 -20.34 -7.85
CA THR A 287 12.65 -20.36 -7.55
C THR A 287 12.15 -19.04 -6.96
N VAL A 288 12.89 -18.44 -6.00
CA VAL A 288 12.50 -17.17 -5.38
C VAL A 288 12.50 -16.01 -6.39
N TYR A 289 13.51 -15.91 -7.25
CA TYR A 289 13.54 -14.87 -8.28
C TYR A 289 12.48 -15.07 -9.36
N GLY A 290 12.16 -16.32 -9.71
CA GLY A 290 10.99 -16.65 -10.55
C GLY A 290 9.69 -16.13 -9.92
N ALA A 291 9.46 -16.45 -8.65
CA ALA A 291 8.28 -16.01 -7.91
C ALA A 291 8.19 -14.46 -7.78
N ILE A 292 9.31 -13.76 -7.65
CA ILE A 292 9.34 -12.29 -7.73
C ILE A 292 8.84 -11.81 -9.09
N GLY A 293 9.31 -12.43 -10.18
CA GLY A 293 8.90 -12.07 -11.54
C GLY A 293 7.41 -12.33 -11.78
N GLU A 294 6.90 -13.48 -11.35
CA GLU A 294 5.48 -13.84 -11.45
C GLU A 294 4.59 -12.88 -10.65
N ALA A 295 4.95 -12.59 -9.40
CA ALA A 295 4.21 -11.64 -8.58
C ALA A 295 4.28 -10.21 -9.15
N ALA A 296 5.42 -9.80 -9.72
CA ALA A 296 5.56 -8.51 -10.38
C ALA A 296 4.64 -8.43 -11.60
N ALA A 297 4.62 -9.47 -12.44
CA ALA A 297 3.72 -9.53 -13.59
C ALA A 297 2.25 -9.45 -13.16
N ALA A 298 1.85 -10.16 -12.11
CA ALA A 298 0.49 -10.12 -11.58
C ALA A 298 0.09 -8.71 -11.11
N VAL A 299 0.95 -8.04 -10.34
CA VAL A 299 0.71 -6.64 -9.89
C VAL A 299 0.58 -5.68 -11.08
N LEU A 300 1.50 -5.78 -12.04
CA LEU A 300 1.52 -4.90 -13.23
C LEU A 300 0.30 -5.13 -14.12
N HIS A 301 -0.18 -6.38 -14.24
CA HIS A 301 -1.39 -6.72 -15.00
C HIS A 301 -2.64 -6.02 -14.43
N GLN A 302 -2.67 -5.74 -13.13
CA GLN A 302 -3.74 -4.97 -12.48
C GLN A 302 -3.58 -3.45 -12.65
N GLY A 303 -2.61 -2.99 -13.45
CA GLY A 303 -2.32 -1.57 -13.63
C GLY A 303 -1.69 -0.91 -12.40
N HIS A 304 -1.10 -1.69 -11.50
CA HIS A 304 -0.52 -1.18 -10.25
C HIS A 304 1.01 -1.18 -10.27
N GLY A 305 1.64 -0.32 -9.45
CA GLY A 305 3.10 -0.25 -9.36
C GLY A 305 3.70 -1.43 -8.57
N ALA A 306 4.93 -1.83 -8.92
CA ALA A 306 5.67 -2.87 -8.21
C ALA A 306 7.11 -2.44 -7.91
N VAL A 307 7.62 -2.84 -6.74
CA VAL A 307 9.03 -2.71 -6.38
C VAL A 307 9.61 -4.08 -6.08
N ALA A 308 10.58 -4.54 -6.87
CA ALA A 308 11.31 -5.77 -6.58
C ALA A 308 12.52 -5.47 -5.68
N ASP A 309 12.55 -6.03 -4.47
CA ASP A 309 13.61 -5.85 -3.48
C ASP A 309 14.40 -7.16 -3.31
N ALA A 310 15.56 -7.26 -3.97
CA ALA A 310 16.41 -8.44 -3.93
C ALA A 310 17.88 -8.06 -4.12
N VAL A 311 18.80 -9.02 -3.98
CA VAL A 311 20.24 -8.71 -4.14
C VAL A 311 20.56 -8.33 -5.58
N PHE A 312 19.99 -9.05 -6.56
CA PHE A 312 20.20 -8.82 -8.00
C PHE A 312 21.67 -8.83 -8.43
N GLU A 313 22.48 -9.71 -7.84
CA GLU A 313 23.91 -9.81 -8.11
C GLU A 313 24.21 -10.38 -9.50
N HIS A 314 23.34 -11.25 -10.02
CA HIS A 314 23.54 -11.90 -11.30
C HIS A 314 22.85 -11.14 -12.45
N LEU A 315 23.54 -11.02 -13.59
CA LEU A 315 22.99 -10.39 -14.79
C LEU A 315 21.67 -11.04 -15.23
N ALA A 316 21.58 -12.38 -15.16
CA ALA A 316 20.35 -13.10 -15.51
C ALA A 316 19.14 -12.68 -14.67
N GLU A 317 19.32 -12.42 -13.36
CA GLU A 317 18.25 -11.94 -12.47
C GLU A 317 17.78 -10.55 -12.91
N ARG A 318 18.73 -9.66 -13.22
CA ARG A 318 18.46 -8.28 -13.67
C ARG A 318 17.79 -8.23 -15.03
N THR A 319 18.25 -9.04 -15.99
CA THR A 319 17.61 -9.17 -17.30
C THR A 319 16.21 -9.77 -17.17
N SER A 320 16.01 -10.78 -16.31
CA SER A 320 14.71 -11.41 -16.11
C SER A 320 13.68 -10.42 -15.55
N ILE A 321 14.02 -9.65 -14.51
CA ILE A 321 13.07 -8.69 -13.94
C ILE A 321 12.78 -7.51 -14.89
N ALA A 322 13.77 -7.06 -15.67
CA ALA A 322 13.56 -6.05 -16.70
C ALA A 322 12.63 -6.56 -17.82
N ARG A 323 12.73 -7.84 -18.19
CA ARG A 323 11.83 -8.45 -19.18
C ARG A 323 10.37 -8.47 -18.71
N VAL A 324 10.12 -8.69 -17.41
CA VAL A 324 8.74 -8.62 -16.86
C VAL A 324 8.09 -7.26 -17.13
N ALA A 325 8.84 -6.16 -16.96
CA ALA A 325 8.32 -4.84 -17.27
C ALA A 325 8.11 -4.62 -18.78
N ALA A 326 9.03 -5.11 -19.63
CA ALA A 326 8.89 -5.02 -21.07
C ALA A 326 7.68 -5.81 -21.59
N ASP A 327 7.46 -7.02 -21.08
CA ASP A 327 6.32 -7.88 -21.44
C ASP A 327 4.98 -7.25 -21.01
N ALA A 328 4.98 -6.51 -19.89
CA ALA A 328 3.83 -5.74 -19.42
C ALA A 328 3.70 -4.34 -20.07
N ALA A 329 4.63 -3.96 -20.95
CA ALA A 329 4.70 -2.63 -21.58
C ALA A 329 4.71 -1.45 -20.58
N VAL A 330 5.37 -1.61 -19.44
CA VAL A 330 5.52 -0.57 -18.40
C VAL A 330 6.96 -0.06 -18.31
N ALA A 331 7.13 1.12 -17.70
CA ALA A 331 8.45 1.65 -17.41
C ALA A 331 9.21 0.77 -16.40
N PHE A 332 10.53 0.64 -16.60
CA PHE A 332 11.44 -0.10 -15.73
C PHE A 332 12.62 0.77 -15.27
N ASP A 333 12.93 0.69 -13.98
CA ASP A 333 14.14 1.27 -13.41
C ASP A 333 14.86 0.27 -12.51
N GLY A 334 16.13 0.03 -12.80
CA GLY A 334 17.02 -0.72 -11.92
C GLY A 334 17.90 0.24 -11.11
N LEU A 335 18.07 -0.03 -9.82
CA LEU A 335 18.95 0.73 -8.93
C LEU A 335 19.88 -0.23 -8.18
N TRP A 336 21.17 0.10 -8.10
CA TRP A 336 22.11 -0.63 -7.27
C TRP A 336 22.54 0.19 -6.07
N LEU A 337 22.23 -0.28 -4.87
CA LEU A 337 22.68 0.34 -3.63
C LEU A 337 24.08 -0.13 -3.27
N ASP A 338 25.00 0.83 -3.22
CA ASP A 338 26.40 0.63 -2.93
C ASP A 338 26.73 1.15 -1.52
N ALA A 339 27.38 0.33 -0.70
CA ALA A 339 27.78 0.70 0.66
C ALA A 339 29.15 0.08 0.95
N GLN A 340 29.94 0.78 1.77
CA GLN A 340 31.25 0.27 2.18
C GLN A 340 31.11 -1.06 2.95
N PRO A 341 32.02 -2.04 2.73
CA PRO A 341 32.00 -3.34 3.39
C PRO A 341 31.78 -3.28 4.91
N GLU A 342 32.45 -2.34 5.57
CA GLU A 342 32.41 -2.15 7.02
C GLU A 342 30.99 -1.76 7.48
N VAL A 343 30.32 -0.90 6.70
CA VAL A 343 28.95 -0.45 6.96
C VAL A 343 27.96 -1.61 6.76
N LEU A 344 28.15 -2.45 5.74
CA LEU A 344 27.31 -3.62 5.49
C LEU A 344 27.36 -4.59 6.68
N VAL A 345 28.56 -4.94 7.14
CA VAL A 345 28.78 -5.84 8.28
C VAL A 345 28.20 -5.26 9.56
N GLN A 346 28.40 -3.97 9.83
CA GLN A 346 27.85 -3.31 11.02
C GLN A 346 26.31 -3.34 11.02
N ARG A 347 25.68 -3.00 9.89
CA ARG A 347 24.20 -3.00 9.77
C ARG A 347 23.62 -4.39 9.96
N VAL A 348 24.23 -5.41 9.38
CA VAL A 348 23.79 -6.81 9.51
C VAL A 348 23.98 -7.35 10.94
N SER A 349 24.99 -6.87 11.66
CA SER A 349 25.27 -7.31 13.04
C SER A 349 24.33 -6.69 14.08
N THR A 350 23.80 -5.49 13.80
CA THR A 350 22.99 -4.71 14.76
C THR A 350 21.48 -4.87 14.58
N ARG A 351 21.04 -5.38 13.44
CA ARG A 351 19.62 -5.54 13.12
C ARG A 351 18.95 -6.65 13.95
N ARG A 352 17.67 -6.45 14.27
CA ARG A 352 16.82 -7.40 15.01
C ARG A 352 15.41 -7.38 14.45
N GLY A 353 14.80 -8.55 14.30
CA GLY A 353 13.38 -8.69 13.93
C GLY A 353 13.04 -8.29 12.48
N ASP A 354 14.03 -8.21 11.58
CA ASP A 354 13.79 -8.01 10.15
C ASP A 354 13.73 -9.36 9.38
N PRO A 355 13.16 -9.38 8.16
CA PRO A 355 12.96 -10.64 7.43
C PRO A 355 14.21 -11.34 6.89
N SER A 356 15.37 -10.68 6.93
CA SER A 356 16.55 -11.11 6.20
C SER A 356 17.47 -11.94 7.07
N ASP A 357 17.91 -13.12 6.60
CA ASP A 357 18.79 -14.02 7.38
C ASP A 357 20.30 -13.79 7.16
N ALA A 358 20.69 -12.81 6.35
CA ALA A 358 22.11 -12.53 6.11
C ALA A 358 22.89 -12.35 7.43
N THR A 359 24.09 -12.92 7.47
CA THR A 359 25.05 -12.76 8.58
C THR A 359 26.31 -12.07 8.07
N PRO A 360 27.22 -11.60 8.95
CA PRO A 360 28.51 -11.06 8.51
C PRO A 360 29.27 -12.00 7.55
N GLU A 361 29.20 -13.31 7.77
CA GLU A 361 29.81 -14.32 6.92
C GLU A 361 29.21 -14.34 5.51
N VAL A 362 27.88 -14.16 5.41
CA VAL A 362 27.18 -14.01 4.11
C VAL A 362 27.67 -12.78 3.37
N ILE A 363 27.89 -11.65 4.06
CA ILE A 363 28.42 -10.43 3.44
C ILE A 363 29.84 -10.67 2.91
N MET A 364 30.70 -11.30 3.72
CA MET A 364 32.07 -11.61 3.30
C MET A 364 32.10 -12.52 2.07
N GLU A 365 31.18 -13.48 1.99
CA GLU A 365 31.02 -14.35 0.81
C GLU A 365 30.55 -13.55 -0.42
N GLN A 366 29.56 -12.67 -0.27
CA GLN A 366 29.08 -11.79 -1.35
C GLN A 366 30.18 -10.86 -1.88
N LEU A 367 30.99 -10.29 -0.98
CA LEU A 367 32.12 -9.43 -1.35
C LEU A 367 33.21 -10.22 -2.08
N ARG A 368 33.52 -11.45 -1.64
CA ARG A 368 34.51 -12.32 -2.30
C ARG A 368 34.11 -12.72 -3.71
N ARG A 369 32.81 -12.86 -3.98
CA ARG A 369 32.29 -13.19 -5.31
C ARG A 369 32.45 -12.05 -6.32
N SER A 370 32.65 -10.81 -5.85
CA SER A 370 32.65 -9.56 -6.63
C SER A 370 31.48 -9.51 -7.62
N PRO A 371 30.39 -8.77 -7.32
CA PRO A 371 29.22 -8.73 -8.19
C PRO A 371 29.66 -8.47 -9.63
N ALA A 372 29.20 -9.32 -10.57
CA ALA A 372 29.46 -9.14 -11.99
C ALA A 372 29.13 -7.69 -12.40
N ALA A 373 29.80 -7.15 -13.43
CA ALA A 373 29.64 -5.75 -13.86
C ALA A 373 28.18 -5.28 -13.75
N ILE A 374 27.90 -4.48 -12.71
CA ILE A 374 26.55 -4.01 -12.41
C ILE A 374 26.21 -2.91 -13.41
N ASP A 375 25.20 -3.17 -14.23
CA ASP A 375 24.69 -2.32 -15.30
C ASP A 375 23.58 -1.36 -14.85
N TRP A 376 23.22 -1.39 -13.56
CA TRP A 376 22.28 -0.44 -12.97
C TRP A 376 22.99 0.78 -12.37
N PRO A 377 22.36 1.98 -12.44
CA PRO A 377 22.83 3.17 -11.73
C PRO A 377 23.12 2.89 -10.26
N ARG A 378 24.31 3.31 -9.82
CA ARG A 378 24.77 3.11 -8.43
C ARG A 378 24.38 4.30 -7.55
N VAL A 379 23.83 3.99 -6.39
CA VAL A 379 23.51 4.96 -5.34
C VAL A 379 24.35 4.63 -4.11
N LYS A 380 25.21 5.57 -3.70
CA LYS A 380 25.97 5.42 -2.46
C LYS A 380 25.04 5.56 -1.26
N THR A 381 25.17 4.64 -0.31
CA THR A 381 24.31 4.54 0.88
C THR A 381 25.07 4.73 2.19
N ASP A 382 26.28 5.28 2.11
CA ASP A 382 27.14 5.61 3.26
C ASP A 382 26.67 6.87 4.01
N ALA A 383 25.88 7.72 3.34
CA ALA A 383 25.29 8.92 3.92
C ALA A 383 24.09 8.60 4.82
N ASP A 384 23.53 9.64 5.45
CA ASP A 384 22.31 9.51 6.24
C ASP A 384 21.17 8.87 5.43
N ARG A 385 20.43 7.98 6.09
CA ARG A 385 19.39 7.15 5.49
C ARG A 385 18.27 7.98 4.87
N GLU A 386 17.85 9.05 5.54
CA GLU A 386 16.78 9.92 5.09
C GLU A 386 17.22 10.69 3.84
N ALA A 387 18.46 11.19 3.83
CA ALA A 387 19.04 11.86 2.68
C ALA A 387 19.14 10.94 1.43
N VAL A 388 19.54 9.68 1.63
CA VAL A 388 19.58 8.67 0.56
C VAL A 388 18.17 8.42 0.02
N CYS A 389 17.19 8.16 0.90
CA CYS A 389 15.81 7.90 0.49
C CYS A 389 15.19 9.09 -0.24
N ALA A 390 15.41 10.32 0.24
CA ALA A 390 14.94 11.54 -0.42
C ALA A 390 15.56 11.73 -1.81
N THR A 391 16.84 11.40 -1.96
CA THR A 391 17.53 11.48 -3.26
C THR A 391 16.98 10.45 -4.24
N VAL A 392 16.82 9.20 -3.82
CA VAL A 392 16.25 8.14 -4.70
C VAL A 392 14.79 8.46 -5.06
N ARG A 393 13.98 8.90 -4.09
CA ARG A 393 12.61 9.38 -4.35
C ARG A 393 12.58 10.46 -5.41
N ARG A 394 13.48 11.44 -5.35
CA ARG A 394 13.53 12.52 -6.33
C ARG A 394 13.88 12.02 -7.74
N VAL A 395 14.76 11.03 -7.85
CA VAL A 395 15.16 10.47 -9.16
C VAL A 395 14.08 9.57 -9.72
N ILE A 396 13.50 8.70 -8.91
CA ILE A 396 12.53 7.71 -9.35
C ILE A 396 11.14 8.32 -9.46
N CYS A 397 10.65 9.03 -8.46
CA CYS A 397 9.25 9.49 -8.41
C CYS A 397 8.99 10.80 -9.17
N GLN A 398 9.95 11.31 -9.94
CA GLN A 398 9.68 12.41 -10.86
C GLN A 398 8.80 11.93 -12.02
N PRO A 399 7.76 12.71 -12.41
CA PRO A 399 7.01 12.40 -13.61
C PRO A 399 7.99 12.44 -14.80
N GLY A 400 8.07 11.33 -15.55
CA GLY A 400 8.85 11.27 -16.78
C GLY A 400 8.38 12.36 -17.75
N PRO A 401 9.22 12.80 -18.70
CA PRO A 401 8.78 13.72 -19.74
C PRO A 401 7.58 13.11 -20.45
N ALA A 402 6.48 13.88 -20.55
CA ALA A 402 5.31 13.47 -21.32
C ALA A 402 5.76 13.03 -22.71
N THR A 403 5.47 11.78 -23.07
CA THR A 403 5.77 11.27 -24.41
C THR A 403 4.99 12.15 -25.39
N PRO A 404 5.63 12.80 -26.38
CA PRO A 404 4.89 13.55 -27.39
C PRO A 404 4.03 12.54 -28.18
N GLY A 405 2.73 12.81 -28.20
CA GLY A 405 1.72 11.98 -28.87
C GLY A 405 1.73 12.06 -30.38
#